data_AF-A0A0P9QAP0-F1
#
_entry.id   AF-A0A0P9QAP0-F1
#
_cell.length_a   1.000
_cell.length_b   1.000
_cell.length_c   1.000
_cell.angle_alpha   90.00
_cell.angle_beta   90.00
_cell.angle_gamma   90.00
#
_symmetry.space_group_name_H-M   'P 1'
#
loop_
_entity.id
_entity.type
_entity.pdbx_description
1 polymer ?
#
loop_
_entity_poly.entity_id
_entity_poly.type
_entity_poly.pdbx_seq_one_letter_code
_entity_poly.pdbx_strand_id
1 'polypeptide(L)'
;MVTEFAFDTHFFDSKSLTTAGQSAVHDSILQMWQDYGVLVLNAKKFDTTLDLIKKFPIKYQQRWKEALEYNRTLIIENDWGDFCDYDEFSEVTKLCTIFQTGLAEDDIGRILSGNEDATIHCKSTGFELLGAGAVSESINFKASRTAGTTGISFGTSAQDIWAEKIAPLAKHSKNITIIDRYLYTRVRDGLTRGSISSGALGFLRMLSESDRKFNVKIISGGNEKNSDAYHEIINYFQKHVVKSAPIAKALNGLTLISNHDNFFRDYAHERFIRFDAHICEIGLGVQIFENHPSPMTGFSLKHISETSFNEREQMSAKQVLWRDFLI
;
A
#
# COMPACT_ATOMS: atom_id res chain seq x y z
N MET A 1 -0.75 -2.78 -7.21
CA MET A 1 0.32 -2.21 -6.35
C MET A 1 0.55 -3.01 -5.08
N VAL A 2 -0.48 -3.67 -4.54
CA VAL A 2 -0.32 -4.80 -3.62
C VAL A 2 -1.30 -5.90 -4.01
N THR A 3 -1.03 -7.15 -3.61
CA THR A 3 -1.89 -8.31 -3.81
C THR A 3 -2.20 -8.97 -2.47
N GLU A 4 -3.47 -9.33 -2.29
CA GLU A 4 -3.92 -10.14 -1.16
C GLU A 4 -3.67 -11.61 -1.50
N PHE A 5 -2.94 -12.29 -0.61
CA PHE A 5 -2.57 -13.69 -0.81
C PHE A 5 -2.71 -14.50 0.48
N ALA A 6 -2.86 -15.81 0.36
CA ALA A 6 -2.97 -16.72 1.51
C ALA A 6 -2.03 -17.92 1.36
N PHE A 7 -1.58 -18.45 2.50
CA PHE A 7 -0.88 -19.73 2.57
C PHE A 7 -1.86 -20.86 2.84
N ASP A 8 -1.70 -21.95 2.12
CA ASP A 8 -2.25 -23.25 2.47
C ASP A 8 -1.53 -23.87 3.67
N THR A 9 -2.16 -24.80 4.39
CA THR A 9 -1.48 -25.53 5.47
C THR A 9 -0.33 -26.40 4.91
N HIS A 10 -0.48 -27.01 3.73
CA HIS A 10 0.55 -27.83 3.10
C HIS A 10 1.62 -27.02 2.37
N PHE A 11 1.45 -25.70 2.21
CA PHE A 11 2.50 -24.82 1.74
C PHE A 11 3.81 -25.02 2.53
N PHE A 12 3.70 -25.19 3.85
CA PHE A 12 4.84 -25.35 4.75
C PHE A 12 5.54 -26.72 4.62
N ASP A 13 4.92 -27.67 3.92
CA ASP A 13 5.48 -28.99 3.61
C ASP A 13 6.21 -29.02 2.25
N SER A 14 6.13 -27.95 1.46
CA SER A 14 6.80 -27.87 0.16
C SER A 14 8.29 -28.19 0.26
N LYS A 15 8.77 -29.06 -0.63
CA LYS A 15 10.20 -29.39 -0.73
C LYS A 15 11.04 -28.16 -1.05
N SER A 16 10.47 -27.20 -1.76
CA SER A 16 11.12 -25.94 -2.10
C SER A 16 11.44 -25.07 -0.87
N LEU A 17 10.71 -25.26 0.23
CA LEU A 17 10.88 -24.53 1.50
C LEU A 17 11.55 -25.35 2.61
N THR A 18 11.50 -26.68 2.51
CA THR A 18 12.05 -27.57 3.56
C THR A 18 13.48 -28.03 3.25
N THR A 19 13.93 -27.89 2.00
CA THR A 19 15.29 -28.28 1.58
C THR A 19 16.33 -27.20 1.97
N ALA A 20 17.30 -27.57 2.81
CA ALA A 20 18.29 -26.63 3.39
C ALA A 20 19.12 -25.80 2.37
N GLY A 21 19.21 -26.24 1.12
CA GLY A 21 19.95 -25.58 0.04
C GLY A 21 19.17 -24.53 -0.76
N GLN A 22 17.84 -24.40 -0.58
CA GLN A 22 17.01 -23.56 -1.45
C GLN A 22 16.70 -22.18 -0.85
N SER A 23 17.71 -21.30 -0.74
CA SER A 23 17.49 -19.95 -0.17
C SER A 23 16.62 -19.05 -1.05
N ALA A 24 16.74 -19.19 -2.38
CA ALA A 24 16.12 -18.29 -3.34
C ALA A 24 14.59 -18.24 -3.22
N VAL A 25 13.94 -19.36 -2.90
CA VAL A 25 12.47 -19.44 -2.76
C VAL A 25 12.01 -18.67 -1.52
N HIS A 26 12.67 -18.88 -0.37
CA HIS A 26 12.39 -18.11 0.84
C HIS A 26 12.60 -16.61 0.61
N ASP A 27 13.72 -16.22 0.01
CA ASP A 27 14.04 -14.81 -0.25
C ASP A 27 12.99 -14.17 -1.17
N SER A 28 12.58 -14.91 -2.22
CA SER A 28 11.58 -14.44 -3.18
C SER A 28 10.22 -14.21 -2.52
N ILE A 29 9.72 -15.16 -1.73
CA ILE A 29 8.41 -15.03 -1.06
C ILE A 29 8.43 -13.89 -0.05
N LEU A 30 9.47 -13.82 0.78
CA LEU A 30 9.58 -12.80 1.82
C LEU A 30 9.68 -11.39 1.21
N GLN A 31 10.46 -11.22 0.13
CA GLN A 31 10.56 -9.94 -0.58
C GLN A 31 9.24 -9.56 -1.25
N MET A 32 8.59 -10.50 -1.93
CA MET A 32 7.29 -10.27 -2.57
C MET A 32 6.22 -9.86 -1.56
N TRP A 33 6.21 -10.50 -0.39
CA TRP A 33 5.32 -10.13 0.70
C TRP A 33 5.63 -8.73 1.23
N GLN A 34 6.89 -8.43 1.52
CA GLN A 34 7.32 -7.14 2.05
C GLN A 34 6.93 -5.99 1.10
N ASP A 35 7.20 -6.13 -0.19
CA ASP A 35 7.03 -5.05 -1.15
C ASP A 35 5.58 -4.91 -1.59
N TYR A 36 4.98 -6.03 -2.00
CA TYR A 36 3.74 -6.04 -2.77
C TYR A 36 2.66 -6.95 -2.17
N GLY A 37 2.92 -7.64 -1.07
CA GLY A 37 1.96 -8.58 -0.50
C GLY A 37 1.16 -8.01 0.66
N VAL A 38 -0.02 -8.59 0.84
CA VAL A 38 -0.82 -8.55 2.07
C VAL A 38 -1.24 -9.98 2.35
N LEU A 39 -0.69 -10.57 3.41
CA LEU A 39 -1.04 -11.91 3.80
C LEU A 39 -2.43 -11.90 4.44
N VAL A 40 -3.37 -12.68 3.91
CA VAL A 40 -4.69 -12.88 4.48
C VAL A 40 -4.65 -14.13 5.36
N LEU A 41 -4.98 -13.96 6.65
CA LEU A 41 -5.06 -15.06 7.60
C LEU A 41 -6.40 -15.06 8.32
N ASN A 42 -6.85 -16.24 8.66
CA ASN A 42 -7.88 -16.40 9.68
C ASN A 42 -7.26 -16.21 11.07
N ALA A 43 -7.96 -15.54 12.00
CA ALA A 43 -7.48 -15.33 13.37
C ALA A 43 -7.03 -16.64 14.06
N LYS A 44 -7.72 -17.75 13.80
CA LYS A 44 -7.39 -19.08 14.33
C LYS A 44 -6.16 -19.72 13.68
N LYS A 45 -5.80 -19.30 12.46
CA LYS A 45 -4.66 -19.83 11.71
C LYS A 45 -3.34 -19.14 12.10
N PHE A 46 -3.36 -17.98 12.77
CA PHE A 46 -2.12 -17.24 13.09
C PHE A 46 -1.12 -18.05 13.93
N ASP A 47 -1.57 -18.60 15.07
CA ASP A 47 -0.71 -19.43 15.93
C ASP A 47 -0.28 -20.72 15.22
N THR A 48 -1.19 -21.32 14.46
CA THR A 48 -0.89 -22.49 13.62
C THR A 48 0.19 -22.17 12.58
N THR A 49 0.14 -21.01 11.93
CA THR A 49 1.17 -20.57 10.98
C THR A 49 2.53 -20.41 11.67
N LEU A 50 2.58 -19.85 12.87
CA LEU A 50 3.82 -19.76 13.66
C LEU A 50 4.42 -21.13 13.97
N ASP A 51 3.58 -22.13 14.27
CA ASP A 51 4.02 -23.51 14.50
C ASP A 51 4.48 -24.19 13.21
N LEU A 52 3.78 -23.99 12.09
CA LEU A 52 4.14 -24.55 10.79
C LEU A 52 5.48 -24.03 10.27
N ILE A 53 5.87 -22.78 10.58
CA ILE A 53 7.19 -22.23 10.25
C ILE A 53 8.34 -23.09 10.84
N LYS A 54 8.12 -23.83 11.93
CA LYS A 54 9.13 -24.73 12.52
C LYS A 54 9.53 -25.88 11.59
N LYS A 55 8.73 -26.18 10.55
CA LYS A 55 9.06 -27.15 9.50
C LYS A 55 10.20 -26.69 8.59
N PHE A 56 10.42 -25.38 8.47
CA PHE A 56 11.51 -24.83 7.67
C PHE A 56 12.89 -25.09 8.31
N PRO A 57 13.98 -25.10 7.51
CA PRO A 57 15.34 -25.13 8.04
C PRO A 57 15.58 -24.01 9.05
N ILE A 58 16.25 -24.33 10.17
CA ILE A 58 16.45 -23.42 11.32
C ILE A 58 16.91 -22.01 10.92
N LYS A 59 17.82 -21.91 9.95
CA LYS A 59 18.38 -20.63 9.47
C LYS A 59 17.35 -19.69 8.82
N TYR A 60 16.19 -20.18 8.39
CA TYR A 60 15.12 -19.36 7.78
C TYR A 60 13.98 -19.05 8.73
N GLN A 61 13.79 -19.84 9.80
CA GLN A 61 12.62 -19.72 10.68
C GLN A 61 12.46 -18.32 11.28
N GLN A 62 13.56 -17.70 11.71
CA GLN A 62 13.52 -16.36 12.33
C GLN A 62 13.02 -15.30 11.35
N ARG A 63 13.49 -15.31 10.10
CA ARG A 63 13.08 -14.36 9.06
C ARG A 63 11.59 -14.47 8.73
N TRP A 64 11.06 -15.69 8.75
CA TRP A 64 9.63 -15.93 8.53
C TRP A 64 8.76 -15.46 9.69
N LYS A 65 9.22 -15.64 10.94
CA LYS A 65 8.54 -15.10 12.12
C LYS A 65 8.52 -13.57 12.11
N GLU A 66 9.66 -12.95 11.79
CA GLU A 66 9.76 -11.49 11.65
C GLU A 66 8.85 -10.97 10.53
N ALA A 67 8.81 -11.66 9.39
CA ALA A 67 7.90 -11.28 8.30
C ALA A 67 6.43 -11.36 8.73
N LEU A 68 6.02 -12.39 9.48
CA LEU A 68 4.66 -12.49 9.99
C LEU A 68 4.31 -11.38 10.99
N GLU A 69 5.28 -10.91 11.78
CA GLU A 69 5.09 -9.83 12.74
C GLU A 69 5.04 -8.44 12.08
N TYR A 70 5.90 -8.20 11.08
CA TYR A 70 6.13 -6.85 10.55
C TYR A 70 5.59 -6.61 9.13
N ASN A 71 5.46 -7.64 8.29
CA ASN A 71 4.85 -7.46 6.97
C ASN A 71 3.33 -7.34 7.09
N ARG A 72 2.72 -6.74 6.07
CA ARG A 72 1.26 -6.52 6.07
C ARG A 72 0.51 -7.84 6.14
N THR A 73 -0.33 -7.94 7.16
CA THR A 73 -1.25 -9.06 7.37
C THR A 73 -2.65 -8.52 7.59
N LEU A 74 -3.63 -9.08 6.89
CA LEU A 74 -5.05 -8.85 7.09
C LEU A 74 -5.64 -10.07 7.81
N ILE A 75 -6.11 -9.86 9.04
CA ILE A 75 -6.84 -10.89 9.79
C ILE A 75 -8.33 -10.78 9.46
N ILE A 76 -8.92 -11.89 9.04
CA ILE A 76 -10.36 -12.02 8.77
C ILE A 76 -10.99 -13.17 9.56
N GLU A 77 -12.30 -13.14 9.70
CA GLU A 77 -13.06 -14.18 10.42
C GLU A 77 -13.41 -15.38 9.53
N ASN A 78 -13.50 -15.17 8.22
CA ASN A 78 -13.83 -16.22 7.25
C ASN A 78 -12.81 -17.34 7.31
N ASP A 79 -13.30 -18.58 7.37
CA ASP A 79 -12.51 -19.78 7.15
C ASP A 79 -12.76 -20.28 5.73
N TRP A 80 -11.71 -20.76 5.09
CA TRP A 80 -11.74 -21.28 3.72
C TRP A 80 -11.10 -22.66 3.62
N GLY A 81 -10.82 -23.32 4.75
CA GLY A 81 -10.21 -24.65 4.75
C GLY A 81 -8.80 -24.66 4.13
N ASP A 82 -8.35 -25.83 3.73
CA ASP A 82 -7.11 -26.01 2.98
C ASP A 82 -7.43 -26.22 1.49
N PHE A 83 -6.56 -25.75 0.61
CA PHE A 83 -6.76 -25.79 -0.84
C PHE A 83 -6.84 -27.22 -1.38
N CYS A 84 -6.24 -28.19 -0.67
CA CYS A 84 -6.34 -29.61 -1.00
C CYS A 84 -7.69 -30.24 -0.67
N ASP A 85 -8.53 -29.58 0.14
CA ASP A 85 -9.86 -30.08 0.51
C ASP A 85 -10.89 -29.85 -0.60
N TYR A 86 -10.52 -29.10 -1.64
CA TYR A 86 -11.36 -28.82 -2.79
C TYR A 86 -11.16 -29.87 -3.88
N ASP A 87 -12.26 -30.36 -4.44
CA ASP A 87 -12.23 -31.40 -5.47
C ASP A 87 -11.74 -30.86 -6.83
N GLU A 88 -12.05 -29.60 -7.14
CA GLU A 88 -11.76 -28.99 -8.43
C GLU A 88 -11.34 -27.52 -8.31
N PHE A 89 -10.49 -27.06 -9.25
CA PHE A 89 -10.01 -25.67 -9.24
C PHE A 89 -11.13 -24.63 -9.31
N SER A 90 -12.23 -24.90 -10.02
CA SER A 90 -13.40 -24.01 -10.11
C SER A 90 -13.98 -23.67 -8.74
N GLU A 91 -13.90 -24.56 -7.76
CA GLU A 91 -14.34 -24.27 -6.40
C GLU A 91 -13.38 -23.34 -5.67
N VAL A 92 -12.08 -23.59 -5.77
CA VAL A 92 -11.04 -22.75 -5.17
C VAL A 92 -11.12 -21.31 -5.73
N THR A 93 -11.48 -21.12 -7.00
CA THR A 93 -11.60 -19.77 -7.58
C THR A 93 -12.65 -18.89 -6.93
N LYS A 94 -13.63 -19.46 -6.19
CA LYS A 94 -14.64 -18.71 -5.44
C LYS A 94 -14.00 -17.90 -4.28
N LEU A 95 -12.80 -18.29 -3.85
CA LEU A 95 -12.01 -17.57 -2.85
C LEU A 95 -11.47 -16.23 -3.35
N CYS A 96 -11.61 -15.91 -4.65
CA CYS A 96 -11.26 -14.59 -5.22
C CYS A 96 -11.94 -13.41 -4.52
N THR A 97 -13.06 -13.66 -3.85
CA THR A 97 -13.80 -12.68 -3.04
C THR A 97 -13.10 -12.34 -1.72
N ILE A 98 -12.13 -13.16 -1.31
CA ILE A 98 -11.37 -13.04 -0.06
C ILE A 98 -9.92 -12.62 -0.35
N PHE A 99 -9.25 -13.31 -1.27
CA PHE A 99 -7.88 -13.03 -1.72
C PHE A 99 -7.69 -13.51 -3.17
N GLN A 100 -6.73 -12.93 -3.89
CA GLN A 100 -6.55 -13.22 -5.33
C GLN A 100 -5.47 -14.26 -5.62
N THR A 101 -4.58 -14.53 -4.66
CA THR A 101 -3.45 -15.43 -4.83
C THR A 101 -3.38 -16.48 -3.71
N GLY A 102 -3.45 -17.77 -4.05
CA GLY A 102 -3.15 -18.87 -3.14
C GLY A 102 -1.72 -19.37 -3.33
N LEU A 103 -1.01 -19.62 -2.22
CA LEU A 103 0.29 -20.29 -2.22
C LEU A 103 0.16 -21.63 -1.48
N ALA A 104 0.55 -22.72 -2.13
CA ALA A 104 0.42 -24.07 -1.60
C ALA A 104 1.67 -24.93 -1.87
N GLU A 105 1.57 -26.22 -1.57
CA GLU A 105 2.56 -27.23 -1.92
C GLU A 105 2.80 -27.27 -3.44
N ASP A 106 4.01 -27.63 -3.86
CA ASP A 106 4.48 -27.50 -5.25
C ASP A 106 3.63 -28.28 -6.26
N ASP A 107 3.04 -29.41 -5.85
CA ASP A 107 2.26 -30.29 -6.72
C ASP A 107 0.76 -29.94 -6.76
N ILE A 108 0.27 -28.98 -5.95
CA ILE A 108 -1.18 -28.70 -5.86
C ILE A 108 -1.78 -28.26 -7.21
N GLY A 109 -1.02 -27.48 -7.98
CA GLY A 109 -1.44 -26.97 -9.28
C GLY A 109 -1.67 -28.12 -10.26
N ARG A 110 -0.79 -29.11 -10.22
CA ARG A 110 -0.93 -30.33 -11.02
C ARG A 110 -2.13 -31.16 -10.59
N ILE A 111 -2.34 -31.30 -9.28
CA ILE A 111 -3.45 -32.10 -8.72
C ILE A 111 -4.80 -31.51 -9.15
N LEU A 112 -4.98 -30.20 -9.02
CA LEU A 112 -6.28 -29.54 -9.26
C LEU A 112 -6.58 -29.24 -10.73
N SER A 113 -5.56 -29.09 -11.58
CA SER A 113 -5.76 -28.83 -13.02
C SER A 113 -5.67 -30.07 -13.91
N GLY A 114 -5.07 -31.15 -13.43
CA GLY A 114 -4.74 -32.32 -14.24
C GLY A 114 -3.64 -32.08 -15.28
N ASN A 115 -2.97 -30.92 -15.26
CA ASN A 115 -1.87 -30.56 -16.16
C ASN A 115 -0.52 -30.54 -15.42
N GLU A 116 0.60 -30.54 -16.13
CA GLU A 116 1.95 -30.54 -15.51
C GLU A 116 2.36 -29.20 -14.88
N ASP A 117 1.53 -28.16 -14.97
CA ASP A 117 1.87 -26.81 -14.51
C ASP A 117 1.75 -26.67 -12.98
N ALA A 118 2.79 -26.12 -12.35
CA ALA A 118 2.81 -25.79 -10.91
C ALA A 118 2.00 -24.51 -10.58
N THR A 119 1.37 -23.90 -11.58
CA THR A 119 0.54 -22.69 -11.42
C THR A 119 -0.78 -22.86 -12.18
N ILE A 120 -1.86 -22.33 -11.62
CA ILE A 120 -3.16 -22.27 -12.28
C ILE A 120 -3.72 -20.86 -12.12
N HIS A 121 -4.28 -20.30 -13.19
CA HIS A 121 -4.89 -18.97 -13.17
C HIS A 121 -6.26 -18.95 -13.86
N CYS A 122 -7.24 -18.39 -13.17
CA CYS A 122 -8.59 -18.18 -13.66
C CYS A 122 -8.75 -16.75 -14.21
N LYS A 123 -8.76 -16.60 -15.54
CA LYS A 123 -8.87 -15.27 -16.18
C LYS A 123 -10.16 -14.51 -15.86
N SER A 124 -11.26 -15.21 -15.56
CA SER A 124 -12.54 -14.57 -15.27
C SER A 124 -12.61 -13.98 -13.88
N THR A 125 -11.96 -14.60 -12.89
CA THR A 125 -11.96 -14.13 -11.50
C THR A 125 -10.66 -13.41 -11.10
N GLY A 126 -9.59 -13.59 -11.88
CA GLY A 126 -8.24 -13.13 -11.54
C GLY A 126 -7.55 -13.97 -10.46
N PHE A 127 -8.19 -15.06 -10.02
CA PHE A 127 -7.63 -15.94 -8.99
C PHE A 127 -6.47 -16.76 -9.57
N GLU A 128 -5.37 -16.82 -8.84
CA GLU A 128 -4.26 -17.71 -9.14
C GLU A 128 -3.91 -18.59 -7.94
N LEU A 129 -3.46 -19.81 -8.23
CA LEU A 129 -2.90 -20.75 -7.26
C LEU A 129 -1.50 -21.15 -7.73
N LEU A 130 -0.52 -21.06 -6.84
CA LEU A 130 0.87 -21.40 -7.14
C LEU A 130 1.44 -22.35 -6.10
N GLY A 131 2.26 -23.29 -6.56
CA GLY A 131 3.24 -23.97 -5.73
C GLY A 131 4.28 -23.00 -5.18
N ALA A 132 4.82 -23.26 -3.99
CA ALA A 132 5.81 -22.41 -3.33
C ALA A 132 7.05 -22.15 -4.22
N GLY A 133 7.55 -23.16 -4.91
CA GLY A 133 8.69 -23.07 -5.83
C GLY A 133 8.41 -22.24 -7.09
N ALA A 134 7.14 -22.03 -7.44
CA ALA A 134 6.71 -21.27 -8.62
C ALA A 134 6.28 -19.83 -8.29
N VAL A 135 6.49 -19.34 -7.07
CA VAL A 135 6.03 -18.01 -6.64
C VAL A 135 6.47 -16.87 -7.56
N SER A 136 7.68 -16.94 -8.13
CA SER A 136 8.21 -15.93 -9.05
C SER A 136 7.42 -15.81 -10.35
N GLU A 137 6.57 -16.80 -10.63
CA GLU A 137 5.73 -16.83 -11.81
C GLU A 137 4.40 -16.09 -11.63
N SER A 138 4.02 -15.75 -10.39
CA SER A 138 2.76 -15.06 -10.04
C SER A 138 2.45 -13.87 -10.95
N ILE A 139 1.26 -13.91 -11.54
CA ILE A 139 0.72 -12.87 -12.40
C ILE A 139 0.30 -11.68 -11.53
N ASN A 140 -0.34 -11.93 -10.38
CA ASN A 140 -0.86 -10.85 -9.52
C ASN A 140 0.26 -10.06 -8.84
N PHE A 141 1.33 -10.72 -8.38
CA PHE A 141 2.50 -10.03 -7.85
C PHE A 141 3.26 -9.28 -8.96
N LYS A 142 3.41 -9.86 -10.16
CA LYS A 142 3.99 -9.15 -11.31
C LYS A 142 3.18 -7.90 -11.67
N ALA A 143 1.86 -8.01 -11.72
CA ALA A 143 0.96 -6.87 -11.96
C ALA A 143 1.10 -5.81 -10.87
N SER A 144 1.20 -6.23 -9.61
CA SER A 144 1.42 -5.31 -8.48
C SER A 144 2.75 -4.57 -8.56
N ARG A 145 3.83 -5.28 -8.92
CA ARG A 145 5.14 -4.68 -9.17
C ARG A 145 5.11 -3.70 -10.33
N THR A 146 4.52 -4.08 -11.46
CA THR A 146 4.38 -3.20 -12.63
C THR A 146 3.61 -1.93 -12.27
N ALA A 147 2.49 -2.06 -11.55
CA ALA A 147 1.75 -0.90 -11.08
C ALA A 147 2.58 -0.04 -10.10
N GLY A 148 3.45 -0.65 -9.30
CA GLY A 148 4.35 0.05 -8.37
C GLY A 148 5.51 0.80 -9.03
N THR A 149 5.93 0.41 -10.23
CA THR A 149 7.14 0.96 -10.89
C THR A 149 6.86 1.72 -12.18
N THR A 150 5.65 1.58 -12.74
CA THR A 150 5.26 2.28 -13.96
C THR A 150 4.75 3.68 -13.63
N GLY A 151 5.29 4.68 -14.34
CA GLY A 151 4.84 6.07 -14.26
C GLY A 151 3.37 6.28 -14.62
N ILE A 152 2.88 7.49 -14.38
CA ILE A 152 1.52 7.90 -14.73
C ILE A 152 1.57 8.51 -16.14
N SER A 153 0.80 7.92 -17.04
CA SER A 153 0.69 8.36 -18.43
C SER A 153 0.00 9.71 -18.53
N PHE A 154 0.30 10.45 -19.61
CA PHE A 154 -0.44 11.65 -19.93
C PHE A 154 -1.93 11.32 -20.11
N GLY A 155 -2.80 12.13 -19.51
CA GLY A 155 -4.24 12.00 -19.69
C GLY A 155 -4.92 11.06 -18.69
N THR A 156 -4.17 10.33 -17.85
CA THR A 156 -4.77 9.45 -16.83
C THR A 156 -5.59 10.28 -15.84
N SER A 157 -6.81 9.82 -15.54
CA SER A 157 -7.71 10.50 -14.61
C SER A 157 -7.29 10.26 -13.16
N ALA A 158 -7.69 11.17 -12.27
CA ALA A 158 -7.46 11.01 -10.83
C ALA A 158 -8.09 9.72 -10.28
N GLN A 159 -9.26 9.31 -10.81
CA GLN A 159 -9.95 8.09 -10.45
C GLN A 159 -9.18 6.83 -10.85
N ASP A 160 -8.61 6.81 -12.05
CA ASP A 160 -7.81 5.67 -12.52
C ASP A 160 -6.51 5.56 -11.72
N ILE A 161 -5.84 6.68 -11.47
CA ILE A 161 -4.65 6.75 -10.61
C ILE A 161 -4.98 6.24 -9.21
N TRP A 162 -6.10 6.67 -8.65
CA TRP A 162 -6.56 6.21 -7.36
C TRP A 162 -6.79 4.69 -7.36
N ALA A 163 -7.59 4.18 -8.29
CA ALA A 163 -7.94 2.77 -8.36
C ALA A 163 -6.73 1.85 -8.56
N GLU A 164 -5.82 2.20 -9.48
CA GLU A 164 -4.66 1.37 -9.81
C GLU A 164 -3.53 1.50 -8.78
N LYS A 165 -3.22 2.73 -8.37
CA LYS A 165 -2.03 3.02 -7.57
C LYS A 165 -2.33 3.12 -6.07
N ILE A 166 -3.32 3.91 -5.68
CA ILE A 166 -3.46 4.34 -4.28
C ILE A 166 -4.41 3.49 -3.46
N ALA A 167 -5.60 3.21 -3.97
CA ALA A 167 -6.66 2.49 -3.26
C ALA A 167 -6.18 1.14 -2.70
N PRO A 168 -5.38 0.31 -3.42
CA PRO A 168 -4.87 -0.94 -2.87
C PRO A 168 -3.99 -0.74 -1.63
N LEU A 169 -3.17 0.32 -1.57
CA LEU A 169 -2.38 0.63 -0.38
C LEU A 169 -3.23 1.19 0.75
N ALA A 170 -4.11 2.15 0.43
CA ALA A 170 -4.98 2.79 1.40
C ALA A 170 -5.89 1.77 2.11
N LYS A 171 -6.39 0.75 1.37
CA LYS A 171 -7.19 -0.37 1.91
C LYS A 171 -6.52 -1.06 3.10
N HIS A 172 -5.19 -1.13 3.14
CA HIS A 172 -4.43 -1.84 4.18
C HIS A 172 -3.66 -0.92 5.12
N SER A 173 -3.88 0.39 5.03
CA SER A 173 -3.11 1.37 5.80
C SER A 173 -3.97 2.08 6.84
N LYS A 174 -3.31 2.65 7.85
CA LYS A 174 -3.93 3.51 8.86
C LYS A 174 -3.30 4.90 8.89
N ASN A 175 -1.98 4.97 8.76
CA ASN A 175 -1.25 6.22 8.84
C ASN A 175 -0.78 6.64 7.45
N ILE A 176 -1.14 7.86 7.07
CA ILE A 176 -0.77 8.46 5.80
C ILE A 176 0.04 9.73 6.06
N THR A 177 1.20 9.85 5.42
CA THR A 177 2.03 11.05 5.51
C THR A 177 2.34 11.58 4.12
N ILE A 178 1.93 12.81 3.85
CA ILE A 178 2.14 13.50 2.57
C ILE A 178 3.25 14.53 2.78
N ILE A 179 4.29 14.46 1.96
CA ILE A 179 5.34 15.49 1.88
C ILE A 179 5.31 16.04 0.45
N ASP A 180 4.85 17.27 0.30
CA ASP A 180 4.77 17.93 -1.00
C ASP A 180 4.96 19.44 -0.82
N ARG A 181 6.12 19.95 -1.27
CA ARG A 181 6.51 21.36 -1.14
C ARG A 181 5.43 22.33 -1.61
N TYR A 182 4.69 21.99 -2.67
CA TYR A 182 3.82 22.93 -3.38
C TYR A 182 2.33 22.76 -3.06
N LEU A 183 1.96 21.80 -2.20
CA LEU A 183 0.57 21.51 -1.87
C LEU A 183 -0.17 22.75 -1.34
N TYR A 184 0.38 23.43 -0.33
CA TYR A 184 -0.26 24.63 0.22
C TYR A 184 -0.25 25.82 -0.75
N THR A 185 0.83 26.00 -1.53
CA THR A 185 0.87 27.02 -2.59
C THR A 185 -0.26 26.81 -3.59
N ARG A 186 -0.48 25.57 -4.05
CA ARG A 186 -1.58 25.26 -4.99
C ARG A 186 -2.97 25.48 -4.38
N VAL A 187 -3.16 25.19 -3.09
CA VAL A 187 -4.42 25.54 -2.38
C VAL A 187 -4.68 27.04 -2.46
N ARG A 188 -3.66 27.85 -2.14
CA ARG A 188 -3.77 29.32 -2.15
C ARG A 188 -3.99 29.88 -3.56
N ASP A 189 -3.26 29.39 -4.55
CA ASP A 189 -3.43 29.79 -5.95
C ASP A 189 -4.84 29.46 -6.46
N GLY A 190 -5.40 28.31 -6.02
CA GLY A 190 -6.78 27.94 -6.27
C GLY A 190 -7.77 28.97 -5.70
N LEU A 191 -7.61 29.31 -4.42
CA LEU A 191 -8.46 30.29 -3.73
C LEU A 191 -8.44 31.67 -4.40
N THR A 192 -7.26 32.15 -4.79
CA THR A 192 -7.10 33.43 -5.51
C THR A 192 -7.86 33.43 -6.84
N ARG A 193 -7.99 32.28 -7.50
CA ARG A 193 -8.78 32.09 -8.74
C ARG A 193 -10.25 31.76 -8.48
N GLY A 194 -10.71 31.80 -7.22
CA GLY A 194 -12.08 31.44 -6.84
C GLY A 194 -12.38 29.93 -6.90
N SER A 195 -11.35 29.08 -6.98
CA SER A 195 -11.49 27.62 -6.99
C SER A 195 -11.20 27.03 -5.61
N ILE A 196 -12.00 26.04 -5.21
CA ILE A 196 -11.76 25.24 -4.00
C ILE A 196 -11.09 23.90 -4.31
N SER A 197 -10.95 23.54 -5.59
CA SER A 197 -10.41 22.26 -6.02
C SER A 197 -8.89 22.25 -5.80
N SER A 198 -8.41 21.25 -5.07
CA SER A 198 -6.97 21.00 -4.89
C SER A 198 -6.72 19.50 -4.87
N GLY A 199 -5.50 19.09 -5.22
CA GLY A 199 -5.11 17.68 -5.16
C GLY A 199 -5.24 17.09 -3.76
N ALA A 200 -4.99 17.90 -2.72
CA ALA A 200 -5.20 17.49 -1.33
C ALA A 200 -6.68 17.19 -1.03
N LEU A 201 -7.60 18.04 -1.49
CA LEU A 201 -9.03 17.81 -1.32
C LEU A 201 -9.52 16.62 -2.15
N GLY A 202 -9.03 16.46 -3.39
CA GLY A 202 -9.34 15.29 -4.23
C GLY A 202 -8.91 13.99 -3.57
N PHE A 203 -7.67 13.92 -3.09
CA PHE A 203 -7.14 12.79 -2.35
C PHE A 203 -7.95 12.46 -1.09
N LEU A 204 -8.26 13.47 -0.26
CA LEU A 204 -9.04 13.27 0.96
C LEU A 204 -10.50 12.86 0.70
N ARG A 205 -11.10 13.32 -0.41
CA ARG A 205 -12.42 12.85 -0.85
C ARG A 205 -12.38 11.39 -1.25
N MET A 206 -11.40 10.97 -2.04
CA MET A 206 -11.26 9.57 -2.45
C MET A 206 -10.97 8.66 -1.25
N LEU A 207 -10.17 9.12 -0.27
CA LEU A 207 -10.02 8.41 1.01
C LEU A 207 -11.35 8.23 1.74
N SER A 208 -12.23 9.23 1.70
CA SER A 208 -13.52 9.20 2.39
C SER A 208 -14.55 8.23 1.80
N GLU A 209 -14.30 7.74 0.58
CA GLU A 209 -15.11 6.69 -0.05
C GLU A 209 -14.75 5.30 0.47
N SER A 210 -13.67 5.17 1.25
CA SER A 210 -13.33 3.92 1.91
C SER A 210 -14.03 3.77 3.26
N ASP A 211 -14.34 2.54 3.65
CA ASP A 211 -14.98 2.21 4.95
C ASP A 211 -13.95 2.14 6.09
N ARG A 212 -12.99 3.07 6.10
CA ARG A 212 -11.86 3.10 7.04
C ARG A 212 -11.61 4.51 7.54
N LYS A 213 -10.95 4.58 8.70
CA LYS A 213 -10.47 5.84 9.28
C LYS A 213 -8.96 5.96 9.21
N PHE A 214 -8.47 7.15 8.85
CA PHE A 214 -7.05 7.41 8.63
C PHE A 214 -6.52 8.50 9.55
N ASN A 215 -5.24 8.37 9.93
CA ASN A 215 -4.45 9.47 10.47
C ASN A 215 -3.65 10.10 9.33
N VAL A 216 -3.99 11.31 8.92
CA VAL A 216 -3.33 12.00 7.81
C VAL A 216 -2.44 13.12 8.34
N LYS A 217 -1.17 13.10 7.95
CA LYS A 217 -0.20 14.17 8.21
C LYS A 217 0.22 14.80 6.89
N ILE A 218 0.10 16.11 6.75
CA ILE A 218 0.50 16.87 5.56
C ILE A 218 1.65 17.81 5.92
N ILE A 219 2.76 17.71 5.18
CA ILE A 219 3.96 18.53 5.32
C ILE A 219 4.18 19.27 4.00
N SER A 220 4.11 20.60 4.02
CA SER A 220 4.23 21.44 2.83
C SER A 220 4.80 22.83 3.17
N GLY A 221 5.09 23.68 2.17
CA GLY A 221 5.55 25.05 2.39
C GLY A 221 4.37 25.99 2.61
N GLY A 222 4.17 26.48 3.83
CA GLY A 222 2.98 27.25 4.23
C GLY A 222 3.26 28.61 4.88
N ASN A 223 4.48 29.15 4.72
CA ASN A 223 4.98 30.35 5.40
C ASN A 223 4.88 30.29 6.94
N GLU A 224 5.21 31.41 7.58
CA GLU A 224 5.22 31.60 9.03
C GLU A 224 3.81 31.52 9.63
N LYS A 225 3.75 31.17 10.92
CA LYS A 225 2.50 31.14 11.69
C LYS A 225 1.88 32.54 11.71
N ASN A 226 0.54 32.61 11.62
CA ASN A 226 -0.23 33.87 11.61
C ASN A 226 0.03 34.79 10.38
N SER A 227 0.70 34.31 9.34
CA SER A 227 0.72 35.01 8.05
C SER A 227 -0.63 34.88 7.32
N ASP A 228 -0.88 35.70 6.31
CA ASP A 228 -2.07 35.56 5.46
C ASP A 228 -2.16 34.15 4.85
N ALA A 229 -1.01 33.63 4.40
CA ALA A 229 -0.90 32.27 3.87
C ALA A 229 -1.35 31.22 4.90
N TYR A 230 -0.89 31.34 6.15
CA TYR A 230 -1.30 30.47 7.24
C TYR A 230 -2.81 30.47 7.41
N HIS A 231 -3.42 31.66 7.52
CA HIS A 231 -4.86 31.79 7.72
C HIS A 231 -5.66 31.24 6.53
N GLU A 232 -5.24 31.51 5.29
CA GLU A 232 -5.85 30.95 4.08
C GLU A 232 -5.85 29.41 4.10
N ILE A 233 -4.70 28.80 4.42
CA ILE A 233 -4.53 27.34 4.46
C ILE A 233 -5.40 26.74 5.56
N ILE A 234 -5.31 27.25 6.80
CA ILE A 234 -6.09 26.70 7.92
C ILE A 234 -7.59 26.85 7.66
N ASN A 235 -8.03 28.02 7.19
CA ASN A 235 -9.45 28.24 6.87
C ASN A 235 -9.93 27.33 5.74
N TYR A 236 -9.09 27.05 4.74
CA TYR A 236 -9.41 26.11 3.67
C TYR A 236 -9.70 24.72 4.23
N PHE A 237 -8.79 24.14 5.01
CA PHE A 237 -8.97 22.80 5.58
C PHE A 237 -10.11 22.76 6.61
N GLN A 238 -10.26 23.78 7.44
CA GLN A 238 -11.40 23.90 8.36
C GLN A 238 -12.74 23.88 7.61
N LYS A 239 -12.86 24.67 6.54
CA LYS A 239 -14.12 24.80 5.79
C LYS A 239 -14.42 23.60 4.91
N HIS A 240 -13.41 23.03 4.24
CA HIS A 240 -13.61 22.05 3.17
C HIS A 240 -13.29 20.61 3.56
N VAL A 241 -12.60 20.40 4.68
CA VAL A 241 -12.25 19.08 5.20
C VAL A 241 -12.93 18.82 6.54
N VAL A 242 -12.64 19.63 7.56
CA VAL A 242 -13.18 19.42 8.93
C VAL A 242 -14.70 19.56 8.97
N LYS A 243 -15.26 20.56 8.30
CA LYS A 243 -16.72 20.77 8.21
C LYS A 243 -17.40 19.92 7.14
N SER A 244 -16.65 19.16 6.34
CA SER A 244 -17.20 18.26 5.32
C SER A 244 -17.44 16.88 5.94
N ALA A 245 -18.70 16.57 6.27
CA ALA A 245 -19.05 15.37 7.03
C ALA A 245 -18.51 14.05 6.43
N PRO A 246 -18.57 13.80 5.10
CA PRO A 246 -17.99 12.58 4.54
C PRO A 246 -16.49 12.46 4.81
N ILE A 247 -15.74 13.54 4.59
CA ILE A 247 -14.28 13.54 4.73
C ILE A 247 -13.88 13.47 6.21
N ALA A 248 -14.49 14.28 7.06
CA ALA A 248 -14.18 14.31 8.49
C ALA A 248 -14.44 12.95 9.17
N LYS A 249 -15.49 12.22 8.77
CA LYS A 249 -15.79 10.88 9.31
C LYS A 249 -14.74 9.83 8.97
N ALA A 250 -14.07 9.97 7.83
CA ALA A 250 -13.00 9.09 7.39
C ALA A 250 -11.64 9.42 8.00
N LEU A 251 -11.54 10.47 8.84
CA LEU A 251 -10.30 10.87 9.49
C LEU A 251 -10.39 10.61 10.99
N ASN A 252 -9.42 9.88 11.53
CA ASN A 252 -9.13 9.83 12.97
C ASN A 252 -8.27 11.00 13.41
N GLY A 253 -7.48 11.57 12.50
CA GLY A 253 -6.68 12.75 12.78
C GLY A 253 -6.20 13.41 11.51
N LEU A 254 -6.09 14.74 11.55
CA LEU A 254 -5.52 15.55 10.48
C LEU A 254 -4.51 16.53 11.05
N THR A 255 -3.24 16.31 10.76
CA THR A 255 -2.14 17.20 11.16
C THR A 255 -1.61 17.94 9.94
N LEU A 256 -1.59 19.27 10.01
CA LEU A 256 -0.99 20.13 9.02
C LEU A 256 0.32 20.71 9.56
N ILE A 257 1.39 20.63 8.77
CA ILE A 257 2.71 21.12 9.12
C ILE A 257 3.22 21.99 7.98
N SER A 258 3.70 23.19 8.34
CA SER A 258 4.51 24.02 7.46
C SER A 258 5.97 23.92 7.83
N ASN A 259 6.82 23.75 6.82
CA ASN A 259 8.26 23.68 6.98
C ASN A 259 8.95 24.82 6.22
N HIS A 260 10.15 25.19 6.68
CA HIS A 260 11.05 26.06 5.92
C HIS A 260 11.37 25.48 4.56
N ASP A 261 11.56 26.34 3.56
CA ASP A 261 11.92 25.93 2.20
C ASP A 261 13.22 25.10 2.14
N ASN A 262 14.16 25.41 3.03
CA ASN A 262 15.40 24.66 3.21
C ASN A 262 15.16 23.17 3.46
N PHE A 263 14.09 22.79 4.18
CA PHE A 263 13.77 21.38 4.38
C PHE A 263 13.48 20.66 3.05
N PHE A 264 12.67 21.28 2.19
CA PHE A 264 12.32 20.69 0.90
C PHE A 264 13.51 20.72 -0.06
N ARG A 265 14.33 21.76 -0.01
CA ARG A 265 15.56 21.83 -0.80
C ARG A 265 16.63 20.87 -0.32
N ASP A 266 16.75 20.57 0.97
CA ASP A 266 17.93 19.83 1.45
C ASP A 266 17.60 18.35 1.74
N TYR A 267 16.33 18.02 2.02
CA TYR A 267 15.91 16.67 2.46
C TYR A 267 14.74 16.07 1.67
N ALA A 268 13.82 16.90 1.15
CA ALA A 268 12.58 16.45 0.51
C ALA A 268 12.32 17.13 -0.83
N HIS A 269 13.27 16.97 -1.76
CA HIS A 269 13.16 17.48 -3.13
C HIS A 269 12.01 16.83 -3.91
N GLU A 270 11.89 15.51 -3.78
CA GLU A 270 10.81 14.72 -4.34
C GLU A 270 9.51 14.89 -3.53
N ARG A 271 8.39 14.49 -4.11
CA ARG A 271 7.09 14.48 -3.42
C ARG A 271 6.72 13.06 -3.05
N PHE A 272 6.22 12.89 -1.83
CA PHE A 272 6.00 11.58 -1.23
C PHE A 272 4.59 11.46 -0.67
N ILE A 273 4.02 10.28 -0.81
CA ILE A 273 2.88 9.83 0.00
C ILE A 273 3.29 8.50 0.65
N ARG A 274 3.41 8.48 1.97
CA ARG A 274 3.65 7.27 2.75
C ARG A 274 2.34 6.67 3.24
N PHE A 275 2.20 5.37 3.07
CA PHE A 275 1.17 4.48 3.59
C PHE A 275 1.83 3.48 4.55
N ASP A 276 1.82 3.78 5.84
CA ASP A 276 2.55 3.03 6.87
C ASP A 276 4.02 2.73 6.48
N ALA A 277 4.35 1.51 6.04
CA ALA A 277 5.70 1.11 5.66
C ALA A 277 6.03 1.33 4.16
N HIS A 278 5.11 1.85 3.36
CA HIS A 278 5.28 1.98 1.91
C HIS A 278 5.22 3.42 1.46
N ILE A 279 6.10 3.79 0.53
CA ILE A 279 6.26 5.16 0.08
C ILE A 279 6.06 5.22 -1.42
N CYS A 280 5.12 6.05 -1.83
CA CYS A 280 4.95 6.47 -3.21
C CYS A 280 5.77 7.74 -3.43
N GLU A 281 6.80 7.67 -4.27
CA GLU A 281 7.47 8.85 -4.83
C GLU A 281 6.78 9.25 -6.12
N ILE A 282 6.33 10.50 -6.19
CA ILE A 282 5.46 10.98 -7.27
C ILE A 282 6.01 12.29 -7.80
N GLY A 283 6.35 12.34 -9.10
CA GLY A 283 6.96 13.53 -9.68
C GLY A 283 6.11 14.79 -9.53
N LEU A 284 4.78 14.71 -9.64
CA LEU A 284 3.87 15.85 -9.44
C LEU A 284 3.29 15.97 -8.02
N GLY A 285 3.61 15.04 -7.13
CA GLY A 285 3.02 14.95 -5.79
C GLY A 285 1.50 14.81 -5.85
N VAL A 286 0.78 15.47 -4.94
CA VAL A 286 -0.68 15.31 -4.84
C VAL A 286 -1.46 16.01 -5.97
N GLN A 287 -0.78 16.78 -6.83
CA GLN A 287 -1.41 17.45 -7.96
C GLN A 287 -2.10 16.47 -8.91
N ILE A 288 -1.66 15.21 -8.94
CA ILE A 288 -2.28 14.15 -9.75
C ILE A 288 -3.76 13.88 -9.41
N PHE A 289 -4.26 14.39 -8.27
CA PHE A 289 -5.65 14.29 -7.83
C PHE A 289 -6.48 15.55 -8.09
N GLU A 290 -5.98 16.48 -8.91
CA GLU A 290 -6.74 17.66 -9.35
C GLU A 290 -7.70 17.30 -10.50
N ASN A 291 -8.72 18.15 -10.74
CA ASN A 291 -9.81 17.87 -11.68
C ASN A 291 -9.42 18.04 -13.17
N HIS A 292 -8.16 17.79 -13.53
CA HIS A 292 -7.69 17.81 -14.91
C HIS A 292 -6.86 16.55 -15.18
N PRO A 293 -6.80 16.09 -16.44
CA PRO A 293 -5.98 14.94 -16.79
C PRO A 293 -4.52 15.19 -16.37
N SER A 294 -3.91 14.21 -15.71
CA SER A 294 -2.54 14.37 -15.20
C SER A 294 -1.57 14.54 -16.37
N PRO A 295 -0.61 15.47 -16.28
CA PRO A 295 0.59 15.40 -17.10
C PRO A 295 1.31 14.07 -16.86
N MET A 296 2.14 13.66 -17.83
CA MET A 296 3.00 12.50 -17.65
C MET A 296 3.93 12.73 -16.46
N THR A 297 4.01 11.78 -15.53
CA THR A 297 4.85 11.92 -14.33
C THR A 297 5.43 10.60 -13.84
N GLY A 298 6.59 10.68 -13.20
CA GLY A 298 7.23 9.53 -12.57
C GLY A 298 6.43 9.05 -11.37
N PHE A 299 6.45 7.74 -11.14
CA PHE A 299 5.86 7.08 -9.99
C PHE A 299 6.77 5.94 -9.57
N SER A 300 7.04 5.79 -8.27
CA SER A 300 7.65 4.57 -7.74
C SER A 300 7.13 4.25 -6.34
N LEU A 301 6.87 2.97 -6.10
CA LEU A 301 6.55 2.40 -4.80
C LEU A 301 7.82 1.77 -4.22
N LYS A 302 8.14 2.11 -2.98
CA LYS A 302 9.29 1.55 -2.24
C LYS A 302 8.88 1.15 -0.83
N HIS A 303 9.52 0.13 -0.29
CA HIS A 303 9.42 -0.14 1.14
C HIS A 303 10.27 0.89 1.92
N ILE A 304 9.84 1.26 3.13
CA ILE A 304 10.48 2.31 3.92
C ILE A 304 11.95 2.05 4.20
N SER A 305 12.34 0.78 4.34
CA SER A 305 13.73 0.36 4.55
C SER A 305 14.66 0.70 3.37
N GLU A 306 14.11 0.95 2.20
CA GLU A 306 14.85 1.30 0.98
C GLU A 306 14.96 2.82 0.80
N THR A 307 14.52 3.60 1.79
CA THR A 307 14.41 5.05 1.70
C THR A 307 14.93 5.74 2.95
N SER A 308 15.32 7.01 2.81
CA SER A 308 15.63 7.89 3.95
C SER A 308 14.39 8.59 4.53
N PHE A 309 13.18 8.02 4.39
CA PHE A 309 11.95 8.72 4.80
C PHE A 309 11.87 9.02 6.29
N ASN A 310 12.35 8.11 7.14
CA ASN A 310 12.41 8.34 8.59
C ASN A 310 13.31 9.52 8.94
N GLU A 311 14.46 9.65 8.28
CA GLU A 311 15.35 10.80 8.42
C GLU A 311 14.66 12.09 7.97
N ARG A 312 13.93 12.05 6.84
CA ARG A 312 13.14 13.20 6.35
C ARG A 312 12.09 13.65 7.37
N GLU A 313 11.36 12.73 8.00
CA GLU A 313 10.40 13.11 9.06
C GLU A 313 11.09 13.72 10.28
N GLN A 314 12.24 13.17 10.70
CA GLN A 314 13.02 13.73 11.80
C GLN A 314 13.54 15.14 11.48
N MET A 315 14.03 15.36 10.26
CA MET A 315 14.49 16.68 9.81
C MET A 315 13.35 17.66 9.61
N SER A 316 12.19 17.19 9.14
CA SER A 316 10.97 18.00 9.09
C SER A 316 10.62 18.53 10.48
N ALA A 317 10.67 17.69 11.52
CA ALA A 317 10.35 18.10 12.89
C ALA A 317 11.25 19.21 13.44
N LYS A 318 12.48 19.36 12.92
CA LYS A 318 13.44 20.40 13.30
C LYS A 318 13.29 21.72 12.53
N GLN A 319 12.58 21.69 11.40
CA GLN A 319 12.45 22.81 10.45
C GLN A 319 11.00 23.31 10.36
N VAL A 320 10.20 23.07 11.40
CA VAL A 320 8.78 23.42 11.45
C VAL A 320 8.59 24.91 11.69
N LEU A 321 7.81 25.55 10.82
CA LEU A 321 7.29 26.90 11.00
C LEU A 321 6.04 26.90 11.88
N TRP A 322 5.13 25.96 11.61
CA TRP A 322 3.96 25.72 12.43
C TRP A 322 3.43 24.30 12.24
N ARG A 323 2.69 23.85 13.25
CA ARG A 323 1.97 22.58 13.27
C ARG A 323 0.60 22.81 13.89
N ASP A 324 -0.44 22.34 13.21
CA ASP A 324 -1.82 22.41 13.68
C ASP A 324 -2.50 21.04 13.57
N PHE A 325 -3.31 20.72 14.57
CA PHE A 325 -4.09 19.50 14.68
C PHE A 325 -5.56 19.88 14.48
N LEU A 326 -6.16 19.43 13.38
CA LEU A 326 -7.50 19.87 12.97
C LEU A 326 -8.61 18.85 13.29
N ILE A 327 -8.26 17.57 13.41
CA ILE A 327 -9.12 16.45 13.80
C ILE A 327 -8.36 15.62 14.82
#